data_AF-A0A1W1YFZ9-F1
#
_entry.id   AF-A0A1W1YFZ9-F1
#
_cell.length_a   1.000
_cell.length_b   1.000
_cell.length_c   1.000
_cell.angle_alpha   90.00
_cell.angle_beta   90.00
_cell.angle_gamma   90.00
#
_symmetry.space_group_name_H-M   'P 1'
#
loop_
_entity.id
_entity.type
_entity.pdbx_description
1 polymer ?
#
loop_
_entity_poly.entity_id
_entity_poly.type
_entity_poly.pdbx_seq_one_letter_code
_entity_poly.pdbx_strand_id
1 'polypeptide(L)'
;MAKASPAILSVRVSQQERAMLEAAAQAARTNLSDFIRRRAVEAAEEDMLERRQVVIAAEDWERFEAWVHEEPRQVEALGKLAASRPAWER
;
A
#
# COMPACT_ATOMS: atom_id res chain seq x y z
N MET A 1 10.91 -26.02 -12.73
CA MET A 1 10.18 -24.77 -12.46
C MET A 1 9.10 -24.62 -13.52
N ALA A 2 7.82 -24.87 -13.20
CA ALA A 2 6.76 -24.68 -14.18
C ALA A 2 6.66 -23.19 -14.54
N LYS A 3 6.77 -22.86 -15.82
CA LYS A 3 6.67 -21.48 -16.32
C LYS A 3 5.23 -21.01 -16.08
N ALA A 4 5.03 -20.08 -15.16
CA ALA A 4 3.70 -19.56 -14.87
C ALA A 4 3.12 -18.90 -16.14
N SER A 5 1.98 -19.40 -16.59
CA SER A 5 1.23 -18.78 -17.68
C SER A 5 0.74 -17.39 -17.24
N PRO A 6 0.77 -16.37 -18.11
CA PRO A 6 0.29 -15.04 -17.73
C PRO A 6 -1.21 -15.11 -17.38
N ALA A 7 -1.58 -14.52 -16.24
CA ALA A 7 -2.98 -14.35 -15.86
C ALA A 7 -3.59 -13.20 -16.66
N ILE A 8 -4.81 -13.39 -17.18
CA ILE A 8 -5.53 -12.40 -17.98
C ILE A 8 -6.47 -11.60 -17.07
N LEU A 9 -6.36 -10.27 -17.12
CA LEU A 9 -7.30 -9.34 -16.51
C LEU A 9 -8.21 -8.76 -17.59
N SER A 10 -9.53 -8.93 -17.46
CA SER A 10 -10.52 -8.34 -18.38
C SER A 10 -11.33 -7.27 -17.67
N VAL A 11 -11.21 -6.02 -18.13
CA VAL A 11 -11.89 -4.87 -17.56
C VAL A 11 -12.85 -4.29 -18.61
N ARG A 12 -14.10 -4.04 -18.20
CA ARG A 12 -15.08 -3.36 -19.06
C ARG A 12 -14.89 -1.85 -18.92
N VAL A 13 -14.84 -1.17 -20.05
CA VAL A 13 -14.73 0.30 -20.14
C VAL A 13 -15.71 0.80 -21.18
N SER A 14 -16.18 2.03 -21.00
CA SER A 14 -16.93 2.75 -22.03
C SER A 14 -16.03 3.11 -23.22
N GLN A 15 -16.63 3.48 -24.35
CA GLN A 15 -15.87 3.96 -25.51
C GLN A 15 -15.09 5.24 -25.20
N GLN A 16 -15.65 6.12 -24.37
CA GLN A 16 -15.02 7.39 -24.01
C GLN A 16 -13.76 7.15 -23.15
N GLU A 17 -13.86 6.29 -22.13
CA GLU A 17 -12.72 5.91 -21.31
C GLU A 17 -11.64 5.23 -22.16
N ARG A 18 -12.02 4.31 -23.05
CA ARG A 18 -11.07 3.65 -23.95
C ARG A 18 -10.31 4.66 -24.82
N ALA A 19 -11.01 5.61 -25.44
CA ALA A 19 -10.38 6.62 -26.28
C ALA A 19 -9.38 7.50 -25.49
N MET A 20 -9.75 7.87 -24.25
CA MET A 20 -8.86 8.61 -23.37
C MET A 20 -7.59 7.81 -23.02
N LEU A 21 -7.75 6.53 -22.68
CA LEU A 21 -6.63 5.66 -22.32
C LEU A 21 -5.71 5.38 -23.53
N GLU A 22 -6.27 5.25 -24.73
CA GLU A 22 -5.50 5.10 -25.98
C GLU A 22 -4.68 6.37 -26.28
N ALA A 23 -5.28 7.55 -26.13
CA ALA A 23 -4.56 8.83 -26.29
C ALA A 23 -3.42 8.98 -25.27
N ALA A 24 -3.66 8.61 -24.01
CA ALA A 24 -2.63 8.62 -22.96
C ALA A 24 -1.50 7.62 -23.24
N ALA A 25 -1.83 6.41 -23.71
CA ALA A 25 -0.83 5.41 -24.11
C ALA A 25 0.04 5.91 -25.28
N GLN A 26 -0.58 6.57 -26.27
CA GLN A 26 0.12 7.18 -27.40
C GLN A 26 1.08 8.29 -26.94
N ALA A 27 0.63 9.18 -26.05
CA ALA A 27 1.47 10.23 -25.46
C ALA A 27 2.66 9.63 -24.69
N ALA A 28 2.45 8.50 -24.00
CA ALA A 28 3.48 7.74 -23.30
C ALA A 28 4.32 6.83 -24.22
N ARG A 29 4.12 6.88 -25.54
CA ARG A 29 4.81 6.06 -26.56
C ARG A 29 4.78 4.56 -26.27
N THR A 30 3.63 4.06 -25.83
CA THR A 30 3.40 2.65 -25.52
C THR A 30 2.06 2.17 -26.10
N ASN A 31 1.84 0.86 -26.13
CA ASN A 31 0.52 0.31 -26.43
C ASN A 31 -0.42 0.41 -25.21
N LEU A 32 -1.73 0.28 -25.45
CA LEU A 32 -2.77 0.38 -24.42
C LEU A 32 -2.59 -0.67 -23.30
N SER A 33 -2.32 -1.92 -23.64
CA SER A 33 -2.19 -3.01 -22.66
C SER A 33 -1.03 -2.76 -21.68
N ASP A 34 0.15 -2.38 -22.21
CA ASP A 34 1.32 -2.06 -21.39
C ASP A 34 1.12 -0.78 -20.59
N PHE A 35 0.45 0.23 -21.17
CA PHE A 35 0.09 1.45 -20.45
C PHE A 35 -0.77 1.12 -19.23
N ILE A 36 -1.88 0.38 -19.43
CA ILE A 36 -2.79 0.02 -18.34
C ILE A 36 -2.10 -0.86 -17.31
N ARG A 37 -1.34 -1.87 -17.74
CA ARG A 37 -0.60 -2.75 -16.83
C ARG A 37 0.33 -1.94 -15.92
N ARG A 38 1.13 -1.04 -16.51
CA ARG A 38 2.07 -0.22 -15.74
C ARG A 38 1.35 0.71 -14.77
N ARG A 39 0.35 1.47 -15.26
CA ARG A 39 -0.39 2.42 -14.42
C ARG A 39 -1.16 1.74 -13.29
N ALA A 40 -1.71 0.55 -13.53
CA ALA A 40 -2.41 -0.22 -12.49
C ALA A 40 -1.46 -0.72 -11.40
N VAL A 41 -0.26 -1.15 -11.77
CA VAL A 41 0.76 -1.58 -10.78
C VAL A 41 1.28 -0.38 -9.99
N GLU A 42 1.64 0.72 -10.67
CA GLU A 42 2.09 1.95 -10.02
C GLU A 42 1.07 2.46 -9.00
N ALA A 43 -0.22 2.51 -9.37
CA ALA A 43 -1.29 2.92 -8.45
C ALA A 43 -1.44 1.97 -7.25
N ALA A 44 -1.33 0.66 -7.48
CA ALA A 44 -1.38 -0.32 -6.39
C ALA A 44 -0.18 -0.18 -5.44
N GLU A 45 1.00 0.12 -5.96
CA GLU A 45 2.21 0.37 -5.16
C GLU A 45 2.08 1.65 -4.34
N GLU A 46 1.57 2.74 -4.93
CA GLU A 46 1.27 4.00 -4.25
C GLU A 46 0.27 3.78 -3.11
N ASP A 47 -0.85 3.09 -3.35
CA ASP A 47 -1.84 2.76 -2.31
C ASP A 47 -1.24 1.90 -1.18
N MET A 48 -0.34 0.98 -1.51
CA MET A 48 0.34 0.15 -0.50
C MET A 48 1.40 0.93 0.29
N LEU A 49 2.03 1.94 -0.32
CA LEU A 49 2.97 2.85 0.33
C LEU A 49 2.25 3.78 1.31
N GLU A 50 1.12 4.36 0.93
CA GLU A 50 0.31 5.20 1.82
C GLU A 50 -0.14 4.44 3.07
N ARG A 51 -0.44 3.14 2.95
CA ARG A 51 -0.76 2.29 4.11
C ARG A 51 0.38 2.14 5.12
N ARG A 52 1.62 2.48 4.76
CA ARG A 52 2.78 2.45 5.67
C ARG A 52 3.08 3.79 6.32
N GLN A 53 2.48 4.88 5.83
CA GLN A 53 2.65 6.20 6.42
C GLN A 53 1.55 6.46 7.45
N VAL A 54 1.94 6.53 8.72
CA VAL A 54 1.08 7.07 9.77
C VAL A 54 1.33 8.57 9.80
N VAL A 55 0.40 9.35 9.27
CA VAL A 55 0.48 10.81 9.28
C VAL A 55 -0.05 11.32 10.62
N ILE A 56 0.79 12.05 11.35
CA ILE A 56 0.39 12.77 12.56
C ILE A 56 0.00 14.18 12.13
N ALA A 57 -1.20 14.64 12.52
CA ALA A 57 -1.62 15.99 12.25
C ALA A 57 -0.66 17.00 12.90
N ALA A 58 -0.42 18.14 12.26
CA ALA A 58 0.57 19.11 12.74
C ALA A 58 0.27 19.59 14.18
N GLU A 59 -1.00 19.74 14.52
CA GLU A 59 -1.48 20.10 15.87
C GLU A 59 -1.15 19.05 16.95
N ASP A 60 -0.96 17.80 16.54
CA ASP A 60 -0.65 16.68 17.44
C ASP A 60 0.85 16.36 17.50
N TRP A 61 1.67 17.02 16.68
CA TRP A 61 3.09 16.72 16.55
C TRP A 61 3.85 16.92 17.86
N GLU A 62 3.67 18.07 18.52
CA GLU A 62 4.34 18.38 19.78
C GLU A 62 3.94 17.40 20.89
N ARG A 63 2.68 16.98 20.93
CA ARG A 63 2.18 15.99 21.90
C ARG A 63 2.81 14.63 21.66
N PHE A 64 2.96 14.23 20.40
CA PHE A 64 3.62 12.98 20.04
C PHE A 64 5.11 13.01 20.39
N GLU A 65 5.81 14.10 20.10
CA GLU A 65 7.23 14.26 20.40
C GLU A 65 7.49 14.21 21.91
N ALA A 66 6.65 14.88 22.72
CA ALA A 66 6.71 14.78 24.18
C ALA A 66 6.51 13.33 24.66
N TRP A 67 5.59 12.58 24.07
CA TRP A 67 5.33 11.19 24.43
C TRP A 67 6.49 10.26 24.08
N VAL A 68 7.17 10.47 22.95
CA VAL A 68 8.35 9.68 22.54
C VAL A 68 9.52 9.85 23.51
N HIS A 69 9.65 11.03 24.11
CA HIS A 69 10.70 11.35 25.08
C HIS A 69 10.32 11.04 26.54
N GLU A 70 9.07 10.71 26.82
CA GLU A 70 8.61 10.32 28.16
C GLU A 70 9.13 8.93 28.55
N GLU A 71 9.33 8.68 29.84
CA GLU A 71 9.67 7.33 30.31
C GLU A 71 8.54 6.34 29.99
N PRO A 72 8.86 5.13 29.51
CA PRO A 72 7.86 4.11 29.25
C PRO A 72 7.08 3.77 30.52
N ARG A 73 5.76 3.93 30.47
CA ARG A 73 4.89 3.51 31.58
C ARG A 73 5.00 2.00 31.77
N GLN A 74 5.33 1.59 32.99
CA GLN A 74 5.33 0.18 33.37
C GLN A 74 3.89 -0.34 33.50
N VAL A 75 3.53 -1.31 32.66
CA VAL A 75 2.21 -1.95 32.68
C VAL A 75 2.41 -3.44 32.91
N GLU A 76 2.11 -3.91 34.13
CA GLU A 76 2.36 -5.31 34.54
C GLU A 76 1.71 -6.34 33.60
N ALA A 77 0.52 -6.03 33.08
CA ALA A 77 -0.18 -6.91 32.15
C ALA A 77 0.58 -7.12 30.83
N LEU A 78 1.27 -6.08 30.34
CA LEU A 78 2.11 -6.19 29.13
C LEU A 78 3.34 -7.05 29.39
N GLY A 79 3.95 -6.95 30.58
CA GLY A 79 5.04 -7.83 30.99
C GLY A 79 4.62 -9.31 31.04
N LYS A 80 3.45 -9.59 31.63
CA LYS A 80 2.87 -10.95 31.66
C LYS A 80 2.60 -11.48 30.24
N LEU A 81 2.09 -10.64 29.34
CA LEU A 81 1.83 -11.01 27.95
C LEU A 81 3.13 -11.30 27.18
N ALA A 82 4.16 -10.46 27.34
CA ALA A 82 5.46 -10.66 26.69
C ALA A 82 6.17 -11.94 27.13
N ALA A 83 5.94 -12.39 28.37
CA ALA A 83 6.45 -13.67 28.88
C ALA A 83 5.63 -14.89 28.46
N SER A 84 4.46 -14.70 27.85
CA SER A 84 3.59 -15.81 27.42
C SER A 84 4.01 -16.34 26.05
N ARG A 85 3.79 -17.64 25.82
CA ARG A 85 4.13 -18.27 24.53
C ARG A 85 3.17 -17.77 23.43
N PRO A 86 3.68 -17.25 22.30
CA PRO A 86 2.82 -16.79 21.22
C PRO A 86 1.94 -17.90 20.67
N ALA A 87 0.66 -17.62 20.40
CA ALA A 87 -0.31 -18.62 19.97
C ALA A 87 0.01 -19.28 18.60
N TRP A 88 0.88 -18.67 17.80
CA TRP A 88 1.32 -19.16 16.48
C TRP A 88 2.56 -20.05 16.55
N GLU A 89 3.25 -20.12 17.69
CA GLU A 89 4.45 -20.92 17.90
C GLU A 89 4.07 -22.28 18.51
N ARG A 90 3.39 -23.13 17.74
CA ARG A 90 3.13 -24.54 18.11
C ARG A 90 4.42 -25.37 18.04
#